data_AF-A0A920MVE1-F1
#
_entry.id   AF-A0A920MVE1-F1
#
_cell.length_a   1.000
_cell.length_b   1.000
_cell.length_c   1.000
_cell.angle_alpha   90.00
_cell.angle_beta   90.00
_cell.angle_gamma   90.00
#
_symmetry.space_group_name_H-M   'P 1'
#
loop_
_entity.id
_entity.type
_entity.pdbx_description
1 polymer ?
#
loop_
_entity_poly.entity_id
_entity_poly.type
_entity_poly.pdbx_seq_one_letter_code
_entity_poly.pdbx_strand_id
1 'polypeptide(L)'
;MVTRWGIAYCPINYFCIWIKTTLEISTPGRICLFGEHQDYLGLPIIAMAISLRSYIKGDKATNKQVTIRKPDLDHTESFFLDDLEYDNPRDYFKSGIKVCMNEGLSFSHGFNCEVSSKIPIAVRY
;
A
#
# COMPACT_ATOMS: atom_id res chain seq x y z
N MET A 1 -3.50 -13.68 -13.12
CA MET A 1 -2.08 -14.12 -13.08
C MET A 1 -1.60 -14.17 -14.53
N VAL A 2 -0.99 -13.09 -15.03
CA VAL A 2 -0.42 -13.04 -16.39
C VAL A 2 0.88 -12.26 -16.29
N THR A 3 2.01 -12.95 -16.27
CA THR A 3 3.34 -12.36 -16.45
C THR A 3 3.72 -12.53 -17.91
N ARG A 4 3.84 -11.41 -18.63
CA ARG A 4 4.27 -11.37 -20.03
C ARG A 4 5.78 -11.13 -20.05
N TRP A 5 6.54 -12.13 -20.47
CA TRP A 5 8.00 -12.10 -20.55
C TRP A 5 8.43 -11.51 -21.90
N GLY A 6 9.12 -10.37 -21.88
CA GLY A 6 9.77 -9.80 -23.06
C GLY A 6 11.26 -10.17 -23.03
N ILE A 7 11.76 -10.84 -24.06
CA ILE A 7 13.17 -11.22 -24.22
C ILE A 7 13.78 -10.28 -25.26
N ALA A 8 14.86 -9.58 -24.91
CA ALA A 8 15.72 -8.88 -25.85
C ALA A 8 17.15 -9.40 -25.68
N TYR A 9 17.76 -9.90 -26.77
CA TYR A 9 19.11 -10.44 -26.79
C TYR A 9 20.15 -9.31 -26.98
N CYS A 10 21.21 -9.30 -26.18
CA CYS A 10 22.40 -8.43 -26.30
C CYS A 10 23.66 -9.33 -26.38
N PRO A 11 24.62 -9.10 -27.29
CA PRO A 11 25.66 -10.09 -27.65
C PRO A 11 26.91 -10.09 -26.76
N ILE A 12 26.80 -9.86 -25.44
CA ILE A 12 27.94 -9.91 -24.51
C ILE A 12 27.52 -10.68 -23.26
N ASN A 13 28.26 -11.75 -22.94
CA ASN A 13 27.99 -12.80 -21.94
C ASN A 13 27.83 -12.30 -20.48
N TYR A 14 26.78 -11.54 -20.20
CA TYR A 14 26.23 -11.35 -18.86
C TYR A 14 24.73 -11.60 -18.95
N PHE A 15 24.30 -12.74 -18.42
CA PHE A 15 22.88 -13.03 -18.24
C PHE A 15 22.36 -12.14 -17.12
N CYS A 16 22.08 -10.87 -17.45
CA CYS A 16 21.53 -9.91 -16.51
C CYS A 16 20.00 -10.09 -16.47
N ILE A 17 19.54 -10.97 -15.58
CA ILE A 17 18.12 -11.10 -15.26
C ILE A 17 17.74 -9.81 -14.53
N TRP A 18 17.02 -8.92 -15.21
CA TRP A 18 16.38 -7.79 -14.57
C TRP A 18 15.21 -8.32 -13.73
N ILE A 19 15.46 -8.64 -12.46
CA ILE A 19 14.39 -8.91 -11.50
C ILE A 19 13.62 -7.59 -11.34
N LYS A 20 12.39 -7.56 -11.83
CA LYS A 20 11.46 -6.47 -11.51
C LYS A 20 11.18 -6.54 -10.00
N THR A 21 11.79 -5.65 -9.22
CA THR A 21 11.59 -5.55 -7.76
C THR A 21 10.34 -4.76 -7.37
N THR A 22 9.43 -4.56 -8.33
CA THR A 22 8.22 -3.79 -8.15
C THR A 22 7.08 -4.68 -7.69
N LEU A 23 6.52 -4.35 -6.54
CA LEU A 23 5.35 -4.99 -5.94
C LEU A 23 4.10 -4.16 -6.23
N GLU A 24 3.01 -4.81 -6.63
CA GLU A 24 1.71 -4.18 -6.82
C GLU A 24 0.66 -4.93 -5.99
N ILE A 25 -0.02 -4.21 -5.10
CA ILE A 25 -1.12 -4.70 -4.28
C ILE A 25 -2.39 -3.90 -4.64
N SER A 26 -3.55 -4.56 -4.57
CA SER A 26 -4.83 -3.87 -4.65
C SER A 26 -5.81 -4.34 -3.58
N THR A 27 -6.60 -3.41 -3.06
CA THR A 27 -7.62 -3.65 -2.02
C THR A 27 -8.97 -3.11 -2.50
N PRO A 28 -10.07 -3.89 -2.39
CA PRO A 28 -11.40 -3.39 -2.73
C PRO A 28 -11.94 -2.44 -1.66
N GLY A 29 -12.80 -1.51 -2.08
CA GLY A 29 -13.67 -0.80 -1.17
C GLY A 29 -14.76 -1.72 -0.60
N ARG A 30 -15.45 -1.25 0.44
CA ARG A 30 -16.60 -1.94 1.03
C ARG A 30 -17.85 -1.09 0.93
N ILE A 31 -19.00 -1.74 0.81
CA ILE A 31 -20.32 -1.17 1.08
C ILE A 31 -21.01 -2.02 2.14
N CYS A 32 -21.76 -1.39 3.04
CA CYS A 32 -22.59 -2.08 4.00
C CYS A 32 -24.03 -2.12 3.46
N LEU A 33 -24.61 -3.32 3.39
CA LEU A 33 -25.96 -3.56 2.89
C LEU A 33 -26.97 -3.60 4.02
N PHE A 34 -26.54 -3.98 5.23
CA PHE A 34 -27.37 -4.06 6.42
C PHE A 34 -26.54 -3.97 7.71
N GLY A 35 -27.09 -3.34 8.73
CA GLY A 35 -26.47 -3.24 10.06
C GLY A 35 -25.48 -2.08 10.20
N GLU A 36 -25.79 -0.91 9.62
CA GLU A 36 -25.00 0.31 9.87
C GLU A 36 -24.96 0.62 11.36
N HIS A 37 -23.79 1.03 11.85
CA HIS A 37 -23.55 1.37 13.26
C HIS A 37 -23.83 0.24 14.27
N GLN A 38 -23.73 -1.02 13.84
CA GLN A 38 -23.93 -2.20 14.70
C GLN A 38 -22.70 -3.11 14.82
N ASP A 39 -21.69 -2.88 13.98
CA ASP A 39 -20.43 -3.64 13.93
C ASP A 39 -19.66 -3.60 15.25
N TYR A 40 -19.66 -2.45 15.94
CA TYR A 40 -19.02 -2.30 17.24
C TYR A 40 -19.81 -2.92 18.40
N LEU A 41 -21.07 -3.35 18.18
CA LEU A 41 -21.89 -4.03 19.18
C LEU A 41 -21.83 -5.57 19.05
N GLY A 42 -21.05 -6.10 18.11
CA GLY A 42 -21.00 -7.54 17.83
C GLY A 42 -22.29 -8.10 17.21
N LEU A 43 -23.12 -7.22 16.65
CA LEU A 43 -24.37 -7.58 16.00
C LEU A 43 -24.15 -7.97 14.52
N PRO A 44 -25.06 -8.74 13.92
CA PRO A 44 -24.91 -9.19 12.54
C PRO A 44 -24.94 -8.01 11.56
N ILE A 45 -23.91 -7.96 10.71
CA ILE A 45 -23.79 -7.00 9.60
C ILE A 45 -23.69 -7.76 8.28
N ILE A 46 -24.17 -7.15 7.20
CA ILE A 46 -23.97 -7.66 5.84
C ILE A 46 -23.16 -6.61 5.08
N ALA A 47 -21.88 -6.91 4.83
CA ALA A 47 -21.00 -6.05 4.04
C ALA A 47 -20.54 -6.77 2.75
N MET A 48 -20.31 -5.99 1.70
CA MET A 48 -19.88 -6.50 0.40
C MET A 48 -18.69 -5.68 -0.12
N ALA A 49 -17.72 -6.38 -0.71
CA ALA A 49 -16.63 -5.74 -1.44
C ALA A 49 -17.13 -5.22 -2.79
N ILE A 50 -16.79 -3.99 -3.14
CA ILE A 50 -17.15 -3.38 -4.43
C ILE A 50 -15.96 -3.38 -5.39
N SER A 51 -16.25 -3.22 -6.69
CA SER A 51 -15.23 -3.22 -7.75
C SER A 51 -14.36 -1.95 -7.77
N LEU A 52 -14.66 -0.93 -6.96
CA LEU A 52 -13.77 0.22 -6.76
C LEU A 52 -12.61 -0.21 -5.87
N ARG A 53 -11.37 -0.02 -6.34
CA ARG A 53 -10.17 -0.50 -5.67
C ARG A 53 -9.17 0.63 -5.43
N SER A 54 -8.39 0.50 -4.37
CA SER A 54 -7.14 1.21 -4.17
C SER A 54 -5.97 0.31 -4.55
N TYR A 55 -4.91 0.93 -5.05
CA TYR A 55 -3.70 0.28 -5.53
C TYR A 55 -2.50 0.88 -4.82
N ILE A 56 -1.57 0.02 -4.43
CA ILE A 56 -0.26 0.40 -3.93
C ILE A 56 0.76 -0.26 -4.82
N LYS A 57 1.61 0.54 -5.46
CA LYS A 57 2.75 0.07 -6.24
C LYS A 57 4.01 0.53 -5.55
N GLY A 58 5.01 -0.32 -5.40
CA GLY A 58 6.23 0.14 -4.77
C GLY A 58 7.43 -0.75 -5.03
N ASP A 59 8.58 -0.14 -4.83
CA ASP A 59 9.89 -0.74 -4.98
C ASP A 59 10.66 -0.59 -3.67
N LYS A 60 11.55 -1.55 -3.41
CA LYS A 60 12.45 -1.50 -2.27
C LYS A 60 13.38 -0.28 -2.39
N ALA A 61 13.52 0.49 -1.32
CA ALA A 61 14.51 1.56 -1.25
C ALA A 61 15.87 0.99 -0.83
N THR A 62 16.94 1.68 -1.22
CA THR A 62 18.32 1.32 -0.81
C THR A 62 18.64 1.78 0.62
N ASN A 63 17.94 2.80 1.11
CA ASN A 63 18.05 3.32 2.48
C ASN A 63 16.85 2.84 3.33
N LYS A 64 16.78 3.28 4.59
CA LYS A 64 15.64 3.05 5.50
C LYS A 64 14.52 4.10 5.36
N GLN A 65 14.53 4.89 4.30
CA GLN A 65 13.52 5.92 4.08
C GLN A 65 12.30 5.31 3.39
N VAL A 66 11.13 5.67 3.88
CA VAL A 66 9.85 5.36 3.25
C VAL A 66 9.35 6.62 2.58
N THR A 67 9.06 6.53 1.29
CA THR A 67 8.47 7.63 0.51
C THR A 67 7.17 7.15 -0.10
N ILE A 68 6.09 7.86 0.21
CA ILE A 68 4.73 7.54 -0.21
C ILE A 68 4.18 8.67 -1.05
N ARG A 69 3.98 8.41 -2.34
CA ARG A 69 3.40 9.35 -3.29
C ARG A 69 1.91 9.07 -3.45
N LYS A 70 1.11 10.12 -3.40
CA LYS A 70 -0.35 10.08 -3.55
C LYS A 70 -0.70 10.94 -4.78
N PRO A 71 -0.48 10.45 -6.01
CA PRO A 71 -0.66 11.25 -7.23
C PRO A 71 -2.07 11.84 -7.37
N ASP A 72 -3.10 11.10 -6.92
CA ASP A 72 -4.50 11.56 -6.95
C ASP A 72 -4.77 12.79 -6.06
N LEU A 73 -3.85 13.08 -5.13
CA LEU A 73 -3.92 14.18 -4.16
C LEU A 73 -2.79 15.21 -4.35
N ASP A 74 -1.93 15.00 -5.35
CA ASP A 74 -0.68 15.76 -5.54
C ASP A 74 0.14 15.92 -4.24
N HIS A 75 0.20 14.85 -3.46
CA HIS A 75 0.83 14.87 -2.14
C HIS A 75 1.89 13.79 -2.03
N THR A 76 3.04 14.13 -1.46
CA THR A 76 4.10 13.17 -1.13
C THR A 76 4.43 13.27 0.35
N GLU A 77 4.57 12.12 0.99
CA GLU A 77 4.95 11.99 2.38
C GLU A 77 6.22 11.16 2.47
N SER A 78 7.13 11.51 3.37
CA SER A 78 8.38 10.75 3.55
C SER A 78 8.81 10.78 5.00
N PHE A 79 9.27 9.64 5.48
CA PHE A 79 9.75 9.45 6.85
C PHE A 79 10.76 8.31 6.91
N PHE A 80 11.48 8.20 8.02
CA PHE A 80 12.45 7.12 8.21
C PHE A 80 11.84 6.00 9.04
N LEU A 81 12.21 4.75 8.77
CA LEU A 81 11.75 3.60 9.57
C LEU A 81 12.23 3.66 11.03
N ASP A 82 13.32 4.40 11.29
CA ASP A 82 13.87 4.59 12.63
C ASP A 82 13.12 5.69 13.42
N ASP A 83 12.27 6.48 12.76
CA ASP A 83 11.47 7.55 13.37
C ASP A 83 9.99 7.44 12.98
N LEU A 84 9.21 6.80 13.86
CA LEU A 84 7.78 6.54 13.70
C LEU A 84 6.96 7.24 14.80
N GLU A 85 7.40 8.41 15.26
CA GLU A 85 6.57 9.29 16.07
C GLU A 85 5.43 9.86 15.22
N TYR A 86 4.26 10.06 15.83
CA TYR A 86 3.08 10.58 15.14
C TYR A 86 3.13 12.11 15.16
N ASP A 87 3.20 12.70 13.97
CA ASP A 87 3.22 14.15 13.79
C ASP A 87 1.81 14.69 13.57
N ASN A 88 0.93 13.88 12.97
CA ASN A 88 -0.42 14.29 12.63
C ASN A 88 -1.47 13.30 13.17
N PRO A 89 -2.70 13.78 13.46
CA PRO A 89 -3.80 12.93 13.93
C PRO A 89 -4.29 11.86 12.93
N ARG A 90 -3.73 11.81 11.70
CA ARG A 90 -4.10 10.87 10.63
C ARG A 90 -2.89 10.19 9.99
N ASP A 91 -1.87 9.87 10.77
CA ASP A 91 -0.67 9.17 10.32
C ASP A 91 -0.90 7.66 10.15
N TYR A 92 -1.74 7.29 9.18
CA TYR A 92 -2.12 5.90 8.92
C TYR A 92 -0.92 5.04 8.50
N PHE A 93 0.01 5.60 7.72
CA PHE A 93 1.16 4.84 7.20
C PHE A 93 2.16 4.49 8.30
N LYS A 94 2.55 5.48 9.13
CA LYS A 94 3.40 5.25 10.31
C LYS A 94 2.72 4.26 11.26
N SER A 95 1.41 4.40 11.47
CA SER A 95 0.64 3.50 12.34
C SER A 95 0.66 2.06 11.82
N GLY A 96 0.42 1.85 10.52
CA GLY A 96 0.45 0.53 9.92
C GLY A 96 1.82 -0.15 10.05
N ILE A 97 2.90 0.58 9.81
CA ILE A 97 4.27 0.05 9.97
C ILE A 97 4.54 -0.30 11.44
N LYS A 98 4.12 0.56 12.38
CA LYS A 98 4.31 0.32 13.81
C LYS A 98 3.55 -0.91 14.31
N VAL A 99 2.33 -1.12 13.85
CA VAL A 99 1.57 -2.36 14.13
C VAL A 99 2.31 -3.57 13.56
N CYS A 100 2.77 -3.52 12.31
CA CYS A 100 3.57 -4.59 11.72
C CYS A 100 4.82 -4.92 12.56
N MET A 101 5.54 -3.91 13.05
CA MET A 101 6.71 -4.09 13.91
C MET A 101 6.35 -4.71 15.26
N ASN A 102 5.23 -4.29 15.86
CA ASN A 102 4.74 -4.86 17.13
C ASN A 102 4.33 -6.33 16.98
N GLU A 103 3.84 -6.75 15.81
CA GLU A 103 3.56 -8.15 15.45
C GLU A 103 4.84 -8.95 15.09
N GLY A 104 6.02 -8.36 15.22
CA GLY A 104 7.31 -9.03 15.04
C GLY A 104 7.93 -8.94 13.65
N LEU A 105 7.36 -8.12 12.74
CA LEU A 105 7.96 -7.89 11.43
C LEU A 105 9.13 -6.91 11.53
N SER A 106 10.26 -7.23 10.90
CA SER A 106 11.44 -6.35 10.85
C SER A 106 11.67 -5.81 9.45
N PHE A 107 11.97 -4.52 9.37
CA PHE A 107 12.22 -3.81 8.11
C PHE A 107 13.70 -3.41 8.04
N SER A 108 14.47 -4.12 7.20
CA SER A 108 15.89 -3.80 6.99
C SER A 108 16.09 -2.64 6.01
N HIS A 109 15.10 -2.36 5.17
CA HIS A 109 15.13 -1.34 4.14
C HIS A 109 13.77 -0.65 4.07
N GLY A 110 13.77 0.61 3.67
CA GLY A 110 12.58 1.36 3.35
C GLY A 110 12.01 0.99 1.98
N PHE A 111 11.05 1.77 1.52
CA PHE A 111 10.37 1.53 0.25
C PHE A 111 9.81 2.83 -0.33
N ASN A 112 9.85 2.90 -1.66
CA ASN A 112 9.20 3.95 -2.43
C ASN A 112 7.88 3.38 -2.94
N CYS A 113 6.76 3.99 -2.60
CA CYS A 113 5.47 3.54 -3.09
C CYS A 113 4.57 4.67 -3.58
N GLU A 114 3.71 4.33 -4.52
CA GLU A 114 2.64 5.15 -5.06
C GLU A 114 1.31 4.53 -4.63
N VAL A 115 0.46 5.36 -4.02
CA VAL A 115 -0.88 4.99 -3.58
C VAL A 115 -1.88 5.72 -4.44
N SER A 116 -2.70 4.97 -5.17
CA SER A 116 -3.79 5.52 -5.98
C SER A 116 -5.11 4.84 -5.65
N SER A 117 -6.23 5.51 -5.90
CA SER A 117 -7.55 4.97 -5.59
C SER A 117 -8.61 5.44 -6.57
N LYS A 118 -9.48 4.51 -6.96
CA LYS A 118 -10.73 4.83 -7.67
C LYS A 118 -11.92 5.02 -6.72
N ILE A 119 -11.69 4.87 -5.40
CA ILE A 119 -12.70 5.10 -4.37
C ILE A 119 -12.77 6.61 -4.12
N PRO A 120 -13.94 7.26 -4.25
CA PRO A 120 -14.04 8.70 -4.08
C PRO A 120 -13.70 9.13 -2.65
N ILE A 121 -13.09 10.30 -2.52
CA ILE A 121 -12.81 10.92 -1.22
C ILE A 121 -14.10 11.58 -0.71
N ALA A 122 -14.37 11.46 0.59
CA ALA A 122 -15.56 11.96 1.27
C ALA A 122 -16.87 11.16 1.09
N VAL A 123 -16.82 9.91 0.61
CA VAL A 123 -18.00 9.04 0.75
C VAL A 123 -18.14 8.62 2.21
N ARG A 124 -19.08 9.26 2.91
CA ARG A 124 -19.60 8.79 4.18
C ARG A 124 -20.74 7.84 3.87
N TYR A 125 -20.57 6.58 4.27
CA TYR A 125 -21.67 5.62 4.40
C TYR A 125 -22.04 5.58 5.87
#